data_AF-A0A1G3A342-F1
#
_entry.id   AF-A0A1G3A342-F1
#
_cell.length_a   1.000
_cell.length_b   1.000
_cell.length_c   1.000
_cell.angle_alpha   90.00
_cell.angle_beta   90.00
_cell.angle_gamma   90.00
#
_symmetry.space_group_name_H-M   'P 1'
#
loop_
_entity.id
_entity.type
_entity.pdbx_description
1 polymer ?
#
loop_
_entity_poly.entity_id
_entity_poly.type
_entity_poly.pdbx_seq_one_letter_code
_entity_poly.pdbx_strand_id
1 'polypeptide(L)'
;MKREVGLWIDHRKAVIVFLAGQEEEIEVIKSNVEKQIRRSAASRSGGPFESQAVPSDDRQQREFTGHLDVYYNEVISRIRGAESILIFGPGEAKGELKKHLEHEGLDERIVGIETVGKMTNPQIAAKVRQHFLNLK
;
A
#
# COMPACT_ATOMS: atom_id res chain seq x y z
N MET A 1 -13.24 -10.88 19.87
CA MET A 1 -13.64 -9.53 19.39
C MET A 1 -13.32 -9.48 17.92
N LYS A 2 -14.22 -8.99 17.06
CA LYS A 2 -13.92 -8.84 15.64
C LYS A 2 -12.84 -7.78 15.45
N ARG A 3 -11.79 -8.11 14.69
CA ARG A 3 -10.75 -7.16 14.30
C ARG A 3 -11.05 -6.64 12.90
N GLU A 4 -11.55 -5.42 12.84
CA GLU A 4 -11.92 -4.75 11.59
C GLU A 4 -10.78 -3.82 11.16
N VAL A 5 -10.49 -3.81 9.87
CA VAL A 5 -9.42 -2.99 9.31
C VAL A 5 -9.96 -2.15 8.16
N GLY A 6 -9.64 -0.86 8.19
CA GLY A 6 -9.74 -0.01 7.02
C GLY A 6 -8.37 0.37 6.51
N LEU A 7 -8.18 0.28 5.21
CA LEU A 7 -6.90 0.49 4.54
C LEU A 7 -7.06 1.53 3.43
N TRP A 8 -6.46 2.70 3.65
CA TRP A 8 -6.22 3.65 2.57
C TRP A 8 -4.86 3.37 1.93
N ILE A 9 -4.79 3.21 0.60
CA ILE A 9 -3.54 2.91 -0.08
C ILE A 9 -3.36 3.67 -1.40
N ASP A 10 -2.15 4.18 -1.62
CA ASP A 10 -1.64 4.57 -2.93
C ASP A 10 -0.24 3.97 -3.14
N HIS A 11 0.38 4.23 -4.30
CA HIS A 11 1.75 3.75 -4.60
C HIS A 11 2.85 4.42 -3.75
N ARG A 12 2.51 5.44 -2.95
CA ARG A 12 3.46 6.18 -2.09
C ARG A 12 3.39 5.76 -0.63
N LYS A 13 2.20 5.47 -0.11
CA LYS A 13 1.99 5.04 1.28
C LYS A 13 0.64 4.35 1.48
N ALA A 14 0.59 3.56 2.55
CA ALA A 14 -0.60 2.96 3.09
C ALA A 14 -0.85 3.54 4.48
N VAL A 15 -2.13 3.76 4.81
CA VAL A 15 -2.59 4.12 6.14
C VAL A 15 -3.59 3.05 6.56
N ILE A 16 -3.25 2.31 7.60
CA ILE A 16 -4.06 1.23 8.16
C ILE A 16 -4.73 1.76 9.41
N VAL A 17 -6.03 1.55 9.54
CA VAL A 17 -6.82 1.85 10.73
C VAL A 17 -7.36 0.53 11.26
N PHE A 18 -6.96 0.17 12.46
CA PHE A 18 -7.46 -1.01 13.18
C PHE A 18 -8.57 -0.58 14.13
N LEU A 19 -9.70 -1.29 14.08
CA LEU A 19 -10.79 -1.15 15.03
C LEU A 19 -10.96 -2.46 15.81
N ALA A 20 -10.87 -2.38 17.13
CA ALA A 20 -11.05 -3.50 18.05
C ALA A 20 -11.94 -3.05 19.23
N GLY A 21 -13.25 -3.24 19.10
CA GLY A 21 -14.20 -2.78 20.12
C GLY A 21 -14.25 -1.26 20.20
N GLN A 22 -13.68 -0.68 21.26
CA GLN A 22 -13.58 0.78 21.45
C GLN A 22 -12.19 1.33 21.12
N GLU A 23 -11.22 0.46 20.84
CA GLU A 23 -9.85 0.86 20.53
C GLU A 23 -9.69 1.11 19.03
N GLU A 24 -9.01 2.21 18.71
CA GLU A 24 -8.60 2.61 17.37
C GLU A 24 -7.08 2.81 17.33
N GLU A 25 -6.42 2.16 16.38
CA GLU A 25 -4.99 2.32 16.14
C GLU A 25 -4.75 2.69 14.67
N ILE A 26 -3.82 3.61 14.41
CA ILE A 26 -3.46 4.04 13.05
C ILE A 26 -1.97 3.75 12.81
N GLU A 27 -1.69 2.97 11.76
CA GLU A 27 -0.33 2.68 11.29
C GLU A 27 -0.12 3.27 9.89
N VAL A 28 1.10 3.75 9.60
CA VAL A 28 1.45 4.31 8.28
C VAL A 28 2.69 3.59 7.74
N ILE A 29 2.56 3.00 6.55
CA ILE A 29 3.65 2.33 5.83
C ILE A 29 3.98 3.16 4.60
N LYS A 30 5.26 3.47 4.38
CA LYS A 30 5.71 4.21 3.20
C LYS A 30 6.24 3.25 2.14
N SER A 31 5.83 3.44 0.90
CA SER A 31 6.46 2.79 -0.25
C SER A 31 7.90 3.29 -0.35
N ASN A 32 8.87 2.40 -0.17
CA ASN A 32 10.29 2.75 -0.11
C ASN A 32 10.89 3.10 -1.50
N VAL A 33 10.04 3.22 -2.53
CA VAL A 33 10.40 3.52 -3.93
C VAL A 33 11.23 4.81 -4.06
N GLU A 34 10.96 5.85 -3.25
CA GLU A 34 11.69 7.12 -3.30
C GLU A 34 13.14 7.04 -2.76
N LYS A 35 13.42 6.13 -1.80
CA LYS A 35 14.77 6.01 -1.21
C LYS A 35 15.78 5.40 -2.18
N GLN A 36 15.34 4.68 -3.21
CA GLN A 36 16.25 4.02 -4.16
C GLN A 36 16.56 4.80 -5.42
N ILE A 37 15.68 5.69 -5.89
CA ILE A 37 16.06 6.67 -6.95
C ILE A 37 17.31 7.44 -6.51
N ARG A 38 17.43 7.76 -5.22
CA ARG A 38 18.62 8.41 -4.66
C ARG A 38 19.86 7.50 -4.62
N ARG A 39 19.69 6.18 -4.42
CA ARG A 39 20.82 5.22 -4.43
C ARG A 39 21.33 4.92 -5.83
N SER A 40 20.46 4.81 -6.82
CA SER A 40 20.84 4.64 -8.24
C SER A 40 21.42 5.93 -8.85
N ALA A 41 21.02 7.11 -8.38
CA ALA A 41 21.68 8.37 -8.74
C ALA A 41 23.09 8.52 -8.11
N ALA A 42 23.30 8.03 -6.88
CA ALA A 42 24.58 8.13 -6.17
C ALA A 42 25.65 7.12 -6.63
N SER A 43 25.30 6.13 -7.46
CA SER A 43 26.21 5.07 -7.93
C SER A 43 26.85 5.36 -9.30
N ARG A 44 26.69 6.57 -9.85
CA ARG A 44 27.30 6.99 -11.13
C ARG A 44 28.29 8.16 -10.99
N SER A 45 29.28 8.00 -10.11
CA SER A 45 30.40 8.93 -10.04
C SER A 45 31.72 8.18 -10.25
N GLY A 46 32.15 8.06 -11.51
CA GLY A 46 33.50 7.60 -11.83
C GLY A 46 33.72 7.22 -13.30
N GLY A 47 34.09 8.20 -14.14
CA GLY A 47 34.78 7.95 -15.42
C GLY A 47 34.20 8.71 -16.64
N PRO A 48 35.03 9.42 -17.44
CA PRO A 48 34.55 10.13 -18.62
C PRO A 48 34.51 9.24 -19.87
N PHE A 49 33.41 9.39 -20.62
CA PHE A 49 33.23 9.10 -22.06
C PHE A 49 33.21 7.63 -22.50
N GLU A 50 32.02 7.12 -22.84
CA GLU A 50 31.72 6.50 -24.14
C GLU A 50 30.20 6.30 -24.30
N SER A 51 29.70 6.73 -25.45
CA SER A 51 28.30 6.64 -25.84
C SER A 51 27.92 5.20 -26.20
N GLN A 52 26.64 4.87 -25.99
CA GLN A 52 25.90 3.80 -26.65
C GLN A 52 25.78 2.45 -25.92
N ALA A 53 24.83 2.39 -25.00
CA ALA A 53 23.87 1.28 -24.91
C ALA A 53 22.70 1.72 -24.01
N VAL A 54 21.50 1.82 -24.59
CA VAL A 54 20.26 1.93 -23.83
C VAL A 54 19.89 0.51 -23.39
N PRO A 55 19.91 0.22 -22.07
CA PRO A 55 18.86 -0.63 -21.51
C PRO A 55 18.41 -0.04 -20.17
N SER A 56 17.95 1.21 -20.18
CA SER A 56 17.62 1.94 -18.95
C SER A 56 16.17 1.73 -18.48
N ASP A 57 15.25 1.36 -19.38
CA ASP A 57 13.83 1.22 -19.02
C ASP A 57 13.53 -0.10 -18.30
N ASP A 58 13.95 -1.26 -18.83
CA ASP A 58 13.57 -2.56 -18.27
C ASP A 58 14.13 -2.82 -16.88
N ARG A 59 15.31 -2.27 -16.56
CA ARG A 59 15.93 -2.46 -15.23
C ARG A 59 15.32 -1.53 -14.20
N GLN A 60 15.07 -0.28 -14.57
CA GLN A 60 14.42 0.71 -13.70
C GLN A 60 12.95 0.34 -13.45
N GLN A 61 12.26 -0.20 -14.46
CA GLN A 61 10.91 -0.73 -14.33
C GLN A 61 10.87 -1.99 -13.46
N ARG A 62 11.79 -2.95 -13.63
CA ARG A 62 11.88 -4.13 -12.76
C ARG A 62 12.20 -3.80 -11.30
N GLU A 63 13.08 -2.83 -11.07
CA GLU A 63 13.37 -2.32 -9.72
C GLU A 63 12.13 -1.64 -9.13
N PHE A 64 11.43 -0.79 -9.90
CA PHE A 64 10.19 -0.14 -9.48
C PHE A 64 9.07 -1.15 -9.13
N THR A 65 8.85 -2.16 -9.96
CA THR A 65 7.84 -3.20 -9.73
C THR A 65 8.20 -4.08 -8.54
N GLY A 66 9.46 -4.54 -8.41
CA GLY A 66 9.89 -5.35 -7.26
C GLY A 66 9.78 -4.62 -5.91
N HIS A 67 9.87 -3.29 -5.90
CA HIS A 67 9.65 -2.50 -4.69
C HIS A 67 8.18 -2.37 -4.29
N LEU A 68 7.26 -2.39 -5.26
CA LEU A 68 5.83 -2.40 -4.97
C LEU A 68 5.41 -3.74 -4.37
N ASP A 69 5.96 -4.86 -4.84
CA ASP A 69 5.67 -6.18 -4.25
C ASP A 69 6.11 -6.25 -2.78
N VAL A 70 7.32 -5.78 -2.46
CA VAL A 70 7.79 -5.70 -1.05
C VAL A 70 6.88 -4.84 -0.21
N TYR A 71 6.45 -3.69 -0.75
CA TYR A 71 5.54 -2.78 -0.08
C TYR A 71 4.16 -3.40 0.15
N TYR A 72 3.59 -4.09 -0.84
CA TYR A 72 2.31 -4.78 -0.71
C TYR A 72 2.39 -5.94 0.27
N ASN A 73 3.48 -6.72 0.24
CA ASN A 73 3.72 -7.79 1.21
C ASN A 73 3.83 -7.24 2.64
N GLU A 74 4.48 -6.10 2.83
CA GLU A 74 4.54 -5.43 4.13
C GLU A 74 3.14 -5.02 4.61
N VAL A 75 2.33 -4.40 3.74
CA VAL A 75 0.93 -4.03 4.06
C VAL A 75 0.09 -5.26 4.41
N ILE A 76 0.18 -6.33 3.61
CA ILE A 76 -0.56 -7.58 3.86
C ILE A 76 -0.16 -8.20 5.19
N SER A 77 1.14 -8.21 5.52
CA SER A 77 1.64 -8.78 6.78
C SER A 77 1.01 -8.12 8.02
N ARG A 78 0.67 -6.83 7.95
CA ARG A 78 0.00 -6.10 9.04
C ARG A 78 -1.49 -6.41 9.16
N ILE A 79 -2.17 -6.64 8.03
CA ILE A 79 -3.64 -6.79 8.00
C ILE A 79 -4.10 -8.25 7.94
N ARG A 80 -3.20 -9.22 7.76
CA ARG A 80 -3.53 -10.67 7.66
C ARG A 80 -4.29 -11.25 8.86
N GLY A 81 -4.26 -10.58 10.01
CA GLY A 81 -4.99 -10.99 11.21
C GLY A 81 -6.39 -10.39 11.33
N ALA A 82 -6.81 -9.53 10.39
CA ALA A 82 -8.14 -8.93 10.37
C ALA A 82 -9.19 -9.96 9.94
N GLU A 83 -10.41 -9.82 10.45
CA GLU A 83 -11.58 -10.60 10.01
C GLU A 83 -12.31 -9.91 8.86
N SER A 84 -12.27 -8.58 8.82
CA SER A 84 -12.90 -7.73 7.80
C SER A 84 -11.93 -6.64 7.37
N ILE A 85 -11.78 -6.43 6.05
CA ILE A 85 -10.86 -5.49 5.44
C ILE A 85 -11.62 -4.61 4.43
N LEU A 86 -11.72 -3.31 4.71
CA LEU A 86 -12.15 -2.31 3.75
C LEU A 86 -10.92 -1.71 3.06
N ILE A 87 -10.83 -1.81 1.73
CA ILE A 87 -9.71 -1.26 0.95
C ILE A 87 -10.19 -0.01 0.20
N PHE A 88 -9.45 1.08 0.26
CA PHE A 88 -9.81 2.28 -0.47
C PHE A 88 -8.58 3.11 -0.84
N GLY A 89 -8.72 3.98 -1.83
CA GLY A 89 -7.63 4.88 -2.20
C GLY A 89 -7.68 5.36 -3.64
N PRO A 90 -6.80 6.31 -3.99
CA PRO A 90 -6.68 6.83 -5.34
C PRO A 90 -5.95 5.82 -6.25
N GLY A 91 -6.26 5.89 -7.55
CA GLY A 91 -5.53 5.13 -8.57
C GLY A 91 -5.66 3.60 -8.44
N GLU A 92 -4.63 2.90 -8.89
CA GLU A 92 -4.65 1.45 -9.15
C GLU A 92 -4.18 0.59 -7.97
N ALA A 93 -3.44 1.17 -7.00
CA ALA A 93 -2.82 0.46 -5.89
C ALA A 93 -3.78 -0.45 -5.10
N LYS A 94 -5.03 -0.03 -4.90
CA LYS A 94 -6.07 -0.84 -4.24
C LYS A 94 -6.41 -2.12 -5.01
N GLY A 95 -6.43 -2.06 -6.34
CA GLY A 95 -6.70 -3.21 -7.20
C GLY A 95 -5.50 -4.14 -7.29
N GLU A 96 -4.29 -3.57 -7.34
CA GLU A 96 -3.05 -4.34 -7.25
C GLU A 96 -2.95 -5.09 -5.91
N LEU A 97 -3.23 -4.41 -4.80
CA LEU A 97 -3.26 -5.03 -3.47
C LEU A 97 -4.33 -6.12 -3.36
N LYS A 98 -5.52 -5.91 -3.94
CA LYS A 98 -6.59 -6.94 -3.97
C LYS A 98 -6.06 -8.25 -4.59
N LYS A 99 -5.36 -8.16 -5.73
CA LYS A 99 -4.78 -9.34 -6.38
C LYS A 99 -3.77 -10.06 -5.48
N HIS A 100 -2.97 -9.31 -4.72
CA HIS A 100 -2.03 -9.91 -3.77
C HIS A 100 -2.77 -10.60 -2.61
N LEU A 101 -3.85 -10.00 -2.09
CA LEU A 101 -4.68 -10.64 -1.07
C LEU A 101 -5.39 -11.90 -1.57
N GLU A 102 -5.83 -11.92 -2.83
CA GLU A 102 -6.39 -13.10 -3.49
C GLU A 102 -5.36 -14.24 -3.57
N HIS A 103 -4.12 -13.93 -3.96
CA HIS A 103 -3.05 -14.94 -3.99
C HIS A 103 -2.73 -15.51 -2.60
N GLU A 104 -2.91 -14.73 -1.54
CA GLU A 104 -2.73 -15.15 -0.14
C GLU A 104 -3.99 -15.83 0.47
N GLY A 105 -5.08 -15.97 -0.29
CA GLY A 105 -6.34 -16.55 0.20
C GLY A 105 -7.06 -15.69 1.25
N LEU A 106 -6.90 -14.37 1.17
CA LEU A 106 -7.50 -13.39 2.10
C LEU A 106 -8.64 -12.58 1.47
N ASP A 107 -9.10 -12.96 0.27
CA ASP A 107 -10.13 -12.27 -0.51
C ASP A 107 -11.50 -12.28 0.17
N GLU A 108 -11.88 -13.37 0.84
CA GLU A 108 -13.14 -13.48 1.58
C GLU A 108 -13.29 -12.44 2.70
N ARG A 109 -12.16 -11.88 3.16
CA ARG A 109 -12.13 -10.87 4.23
C ARG A 109 -12.37 -9.47 3.69
N ILE A 110 -12.30 -9.28 2.38
CA ILE A 110 -12.48 -7.97 1.75
C ILE A 110 -13.96 -7.62 1.73
N VAL A 111 -14.37 -6.70 2.60
CA VAL A 111 -15.77 -6.27 2.72
C VAL A 111 -16.14 -5.16 1.72
N GLY A 112 -15.15 -4.51 1.13
CA GLY A 112 -15.37 -3.45 0.14
C GLY A 112 -14.09 -2.91 -0.47
N ILE A 113 -14.22 -2.40 -1.69
CA ILE A 113 -13.16 -1.69 -2.41
C ILE A 113 -13.71 -0.38 -2.95
N GLU A 114 -13.12 0.75 -2.55
CA GLU A 114 -13.61 2.07 -2.92
C GLU A 114 -12.55 2.96 -3.55
N THR A 115 -12.93 3.68 -4.61
CA THR A 115 -12.09 4.75 -5.16
C THR A 115 -12.38 6.04 -4.41
N VAL A 116 -11.34 6.61 -3.80
CA VAL A 116 -11.41 7.92 -3.16
C VAL A 116 -10.22 8.79 -3.57
N GLY A 117 -10.32 10.09 -3.32
CA GLY A 117 -9.20 11.00 -3.49
C GLY A 117 -8.12 10.87 -2.41
N LYS A 118 -7.22 11.85 -2.37
CA LYS A 118 -6.26 12.00 -1.27
C LYS A 118 -7.00 12.30 0.03
N MET A 119 -6.59 11.66 1.11
CA MET A 119 -7.18 11.85 2.43
C MET A 119 -6.09 12.02 3.49
N THR A 120 -6.39 12.76 4.55
CA THR A 120 -5.54 12.86 5.75
C THR A 120 -5.83 11.71 6.71
N ASN A 121 -4.91 11.40 7.63
CA ASN A 121 -5.12 10.30 8.60
C ASN A 121 -6.45 10.45 9.37
N PRO A 122 -6.87 11.65 9.85
CA PRO A 122 -8.17 11.82 10.49
C PRO A 122 -9.36 11.55 9.56
N GLN A 123 -9.29 11.94 8.28
CA GLN A 123 -10.34 11.67 7.31
C GLN A 123 -10.45 10.16 7.00
N ILE A 124 -9.29 9.49 6.90
CA ILE A 124 -9.21 8.04 6.71
C ILE A 124 -9.88 7.35 7.90
N ALA A 125 -9.46 7.66 9.13
CA ALA A 125 -10.04 7.08 10.34
C ALA A 125 -11.55 7.33 10.46
N ALA A 126 -12.00 8.56 10.16
CA ALA A 126 -13.43 8.89 10.16
C ALA A 126 -14.22 8.03 9.16
N LYS A 127 -13.69 7.82 7.95
CA LYS A 127 -14.33 6.98 6.94
C LYS A 127 -14.42 5.52 7.38
N VAL A 128 -13.35 4.98 7.96
CA VAL A 128 -13.31 3.59 8.47
C VAL A 128 -14.35 3.42 9.57
N ARG A 129 -14.40 4.34 10.55
CA ARG A 129 -15.44 4.36 11.58
C ARG A 129 -16.83 4.42 10.98
N GLN A 130 -17.09 5.32 10.02
CA GLN A 130 -18.39 5.43 9.37
C GLN A 130 -18.81 4.13 8.68
N HIS A 131 -17.88 3.43 8.02
CA HIS A 131 -18.18 2.16 7.38
C HIS A 131 -18.61 1.10 8.40
N PHE A 132 -17.79 0.85 9.42
CA PHE A 132 -18.02 -0.26 10.36
C PHE A 132 -19.02 0.05 11.48
N LEU A 133 -19.24 1.32 11.84
CA LEU A 133 -20.29 1.71 12.79
C LEU A 133 -21.67 1.76 12.15
N ASN A 134 -21.79 2.08 10.86
CA ASN A 134 -23.08 2.07 10.15
C ASN A 134 -23.49 0.67 9.64
N LEU A 135 -22.59 -0.32 9.74
CA LEU A 135 -22.86 -1.73 9.41
C LEU A 135 -23.44 -2.54 10.59
N LYS A 136 -23.63 -1.91 11.76
CA LYS A 136 -24.26 -2.50 12.95
C LYS A 136 -25.72 -2.05 13.07
#